data_AF-A0A4V6PH33-F1
#
_entry.id   AF-A0A4V6PH33-F1
#
_cell.length_a   1.000
_cell.length_b   1.000
_cell.length_c   1.000
_cell.angle_alpha   90.00
_cell.angle_beta   90.00
_cell.angle_gamma   90.00
#
_symmetry.space_group_name_H-M   'P 1'
#
loop_
_entity.id
_entity.type
_entity.pdbx_description
1 polymer ?
#
loop_
_entity_poly.entity_id
_entity_poly.type
_entity_poly.pdbx_seq_one_letter_code
_entity_poly.pdbx_strand_id
1 'polypeptide(L)'
;MYMTGRDLRRMRLNAHRTTSDMARIAGVKTRKTYENWEKNVGTPSINQFVAMCDGCNIDSAKFVGLMLQRPSLQDEVNLSQASK
;
A
#
# COMPACT_ATOMS: atom_id res chain seq x y z
N MET A 1 -3.29 -8.89 -9.18
CA MET A 1 -2.61 -8.34 -7.99
C MET A 1 -3.59 -8.42 -6.82
N TYR A 2 -3.19 -9.00 -5.70
CA TYR A 2 -4.04 -9.16 -4.51
C TYR A 2 -4.15 -7.90 -3.65
N MET A 3 -3.54 -6.79 -4.06
CA MET A 3 -3.59 -5.48 -3.40
C MET A 3 -4.46 -4.52 -4.22
N THR A 4 -5.36 -3.80 -3.56
CA THR A 4 -6.18 -2.76 -4.19
C THR A 4 -5.65 -1.36 -3.85
N GLY A 5 -6.12 -0.36 -4.59
CA GLY A 5 -5.91 1.05 -4.27
C GLY A 5 -6.48 1.44 -2.91
N ARG A 6 -7.54 0.78 -2.44
CA ARG A 6 -8.09 0.98 -1.10
C ARG A 6 -7.09 0.52 -0.03
N ASP A 7 -6.40 -0.60 -0.28
CA ASP A 7 -5.36 -1.12 0.63
C ASP A 7 -4.17 -0.14 0.72
N LEU A 8 -3.75 0.42 -0.41
CA LEU A 8 -2.72 1.48 -0.46
C LEU A 8 -3.15 2.74 0.32
N ARG A 9 -4.40 3.17 0.15
CA ARG A 9 -4.95 4.30 0.91
C ARG A 9 -4.95 4.05 2.41
N ARG A 10 -5.35 2.85 2.84
CA ARG A 10 -5.32 2.49 4.26
C ARG A 10 -3.90 2.41 4.80
N MET A 11 -2.96 1.82 4.07
CA MET A 11 -1.53 1.80 4.42
C MET A 11 -1.03 3.22 4.70
N ARG A 12 -1.26 4.14 3.75
CA ARG A 12 -0.86 5.54 3.89
C ARG A 12 -1.48 6.22 5.11
N LEU A 13 -2.78 6.04 5.33
CA LEU A 13 -3.50 6.69 6.42
C LEU A 13 -3.07 6.16 7.80
N ASN A 14 -2.84 4.84 7.92
CA ASN A 14 -2.34 4.24 9.17
C ASN A 14 -0.93 4.73 9.49
N ALA A 15 -0.09 4.94 8.48
CA ALA A 15 1.24 5.52 8.65
C ALA A 15 1.25 7.05 8.78
N HIS A 16 0.09 7.70 8.82
CA HIS A 16 -0.08 9.16 8.86
C HIS A 16 0.71 9.91 7.77
N ARG A 17 0.78 9.34 6.55
CA ARG A 17 1.52 9.92 5.42
C ARG A 17 0.61 10.67 4.46
N THR A 18 1.15 11.71 3.82
CA THR A 18 0.48 12.39 2.70
C THR A 18 0.67 11.60 1.40
N THR A 19 -0.14 11.89 0.37
CA THR A 19 0.07 11.26 -0.95
C THR A 19 1.40 11.70 -1.60
N SER A 20 1.89 12.89 -1.26
CA SER A 20 3.22 13.38 -1.68
C SER A 20 4.34 12.57 -1.04
N ASP A 21 4.24 12.27 0.25
CA ASP A 21 5.20 11.41 0.95
C ASP A 21 5.27 10.03 0.34
N MET A 22 4.10 9.43 0.07
CA MET A 22 4.04 8.10 -0.53
C MET A 22 4.64 8.07 -1.94
N ALA A 23 4.44 9.11 -2.74
CA ALA A 23 5.08 9.22 -4.05
C ALA A 23 6.61 9.26 -3.94
N ARG A 24 7.13 10.01 -2.96
CA ARG A 24 8.58 10.06 -2.66
C ARG A 24 9.10 8.71 -2.17
N ILE A 25 8.40 8.06 -1.24
CA ILE A 25 8.76 6.73 -0.72
C ILE A 25 8.77 5.69 -1.83
N ALA A 26 7.75 5.70 -2.71
CA ALA A 26 7.65 4.78 -3.84
C ALA A 26 8.61 5.12 -4.99
N GLY A 27 9.41 6.20 -4.89
CA GLY A 27 10.35 6.62 -5.94
C GLY A 27 9.68 7.03 -7.25
N VAL A 28 8.43 7.52 -7.22
CA VAL A 28 7.73 8.00 -8.42
C VAL A 28 7.81 9.52 -8.55
N LYS A 29 7.90 10.00 -9.80
CA LYS A 29 8.14 11.41 -10.11
C LYS A 29 7.01 12.35 -9.70
N THR A 30 5.78 11.85 -9.57
CA THR A 30 4.62 12.70 -9.30
C THR A 30 3.71 12.10 -8.24
N ARG A 31 3.13 12.97 -7.41
CA ARG A 31 2.04 12.65 -6.48
C ARG A 31 0.86 11.98 -7.18
N LYS A 32 0.53 12.44 -8.40
CA LYS A 32 -0.58 11.94 -9.22
C LYS A 32 -0.43 10.45 -9.56
N THR A 33 0.80 9.97 -9.77
CA THR A 33 1.06 8.54 -10.01
C THR A 33 0.59 7.69 -8.84
N TYR A 34 0.93 8.10 -7.61
CA TYR A 34 0.51 7.39 -6.40
C TYR A 34 -1.02 7.50 -6.17
N GLU A 35 -1.61 8.69 -6.39
CA GLU A 35 -3.07 8.87 -6.29
C GLU A 35 -3.86 8.00 -7.28
N ASN A 36 -3.32 7.79 -8.49
CA ASN A 36 -3.90 6.90 -9.47
C ASN A 36 -3.92 5.46 -8.95
N TRP A 37 -2.85 4.99 -8.31
CA TRP A 37 -2.83 3.66 -7.70
C TRP A 37 -3.90 3.53 -6.60
N GLU A 38 -4.10 4.54 -5.75
CA GLU A 38 -5.20 4.52 -4.76
C GLU A 38 -6.60 4.43 -5.40
N LYS A 39 -6.73 4.86 -6.66
CA LYS A 39 -7.96 4.77 -7.47
C LYS A 39 -8.03 3.51 -8.35
N ASN A 40 -7.11 2.56 -8.17
CA ASN A 40 -6.94 1.37 -9.01
C ASN A 40 -6.56 1.67 -10.48
N VAL A 41 -6.02 2.84 -10.77
CA VAL A 41 -5.50 3.20 -12.09
C VAL A 41 -4.00 2.90 -12.13
N GLY A 42 -3.67 1.75 -12.72
CA GLY A 42 -2.31 1.20 -12.70
C GLY A 42 -1.96 0.56 -11.35
N THR A 43 -0.76 -0.03 -11.27
CA THR A 43 -0.28 -0.71 -10.06
C THR A 43 1.19 -0.43 -9.81
N PRO A 44 1.65 -0.40 -8.54
CA PRO A 44 3.07 -0.32 -8.22
C PRO A 44 3.80 -1.60 -8.67
N SER A 45 5.09 -1.49 -8.98
CA SER A 45 5.96 -2.66 -9.08
C SER A 45 6.25 -3.27 -7.71
N ILE A 46 6.84 -4.47 -7.66
CA ILE A 46 7.23 -5.12 -6.39
C ILE A 46 8.23 -4.24 -5.62
N ASN A 47 9.21 -3.64 -6.29
CA ASN A 47 10.19 -2.76 -5.64
C ASN A 47 9.51 -1.53 -5.00
N GLN A 48 8.53 -0.94 -5.69
CA GLN A 48 7.76 0.19 -5.18
C GLN A 48 6.87 -0.22 -4.00
N PHE A 49 6.27 -1.41 -4.07
CA PHE A 49 5.52 -2.00 -2.97
C PHE A 49 6.39 -2.20 -1.72
N VAL A 50 7.56 -2.83 -1.88
CA VAL A 50 8.50 -3.07 -0.76
C VAL A 50 8.95 -1.75 -0.13
N ALA A 51 9.28 -0.74 -0.95
CA ALA A 51 9.64 0.59 -0.46
C ALA A 51 8.51 1.26 0.34
N MET A 52 7.26 1.14 -0.14
CA MET A 52 6.09 1.65 0.58
C MET A 52 5.85 0.92 1.91
N CYS A 53 5.95 -0.41 1.94
CA CYS A 53 5.86 -1.17 3.18
C CYS A 53 6.91 -0.71 4.19
N ASP A 54 8.15 -0.55 3.77
CA ASP A 54 9.22 -0.09 4.66
C ASP A 54 8.99 1.34 5.16
N GLY A 55 8.67 2.28 4.27
CA GLY A 55 8.39 3.68 4.62
C GLY A 55 7.12 3.88 5.48
N CYS A 56 6.23 2.89 5.52
CA CYS A 56 5.04 2.84 6.35
C CYS A 56 5.17 1.96 7.60
N ASN A 57 6.37 1.43 7.89
CA ASN A 57 6.62 0.51 9.01
C ASN A 57 5.72 -0.75 9.00
N ILE A 58 5.51 -1.31 7.82
CA ILE A 58 4.71 -2.52 7.58
C ILE A 58 5.64 -3.67 7.19
N ASP A 59 5.45 -4.82 7.82
CA ASP A 59 6.02 -6.09 7.38
C ASP A 59 5.34 -6.54 6.08
N SER A 60 6.11 -6.52 4.98
CA SER A 60 5.59 -6.82 3.65
C SER A 60 5.11 -8.27 3.50
N ALA A 61 5.76 -9.23 4.16
CA ALA A 61 5.39 -10.64 4.09
C ALA A 61 4.08 -10.89 4.83
N LYS A 62 3.92 -10.34 6.05
CA LYS A 62 2.65 -10.38 6.79
C LYS A 62 1.54 -9.71 6.01
N PHE A 63 1.81 -8.55 5.42
CA PHE A 63 0.81 -7.81 4.67
C PHE A 63 0.31 -8.58 3.43
N VAL A 64 1.23 -9.20 2.68
CA VAL A 64 0.85 -10.11 1.57
C VAL A 64 0.07 -11.31 2.08
N GLY A 65 0.48 -11.91 3.21
CA GLY A 65 -0.24 -13.02 3.83
C GLY A 65 -1.70 -12.66 4.15
N LEU A 66 -1.94 -11.51 4.76
CA LEU A 66 -3.29 -11.02 5.06
C LEU A 66 -4.13 -10.78 3.78
N MET A 67 -3.51 -10.27 2.71
CA MET A 67 -4.20 -10.11 1.43
C MET A 67 -4.54 -11.44 0.75
N LEU A 68 -3.73 -12.47 0.92
CA LEU A 68 -3.99 -13.79 0.36
C LEU A 68 -5.07 -14.55 1.15
N GLN A 69 -5.19 -14.28 2.45
CA GLN A 69 -6.17 -14.89 3.34
C GLN A 69 -7.55 -14.21 3.27
N ARG A 70 -7.67 -13.03 2.64
CA ARG A 70 -8.95 -12.32 2.57
C ARG A 70 -9.94 -13.04 1.64
N PRO A 71 -11.21 -13.23 2.06
CA PRO A 71 -12.22 -13.89 1.22
C PRO A 71 -12.53 -13.12 -0.07
N SER A 72 -12.51 -11.79 -0.03
CA SER A 72 -12.82 -10.92 -1.15
C SER A 72 -11.91 -9.69 -1.20
N LEU A 73 -11.69 -9.13 -2.40
CA LEU A 73 -10.98 -7.86 -2.59
C LEU A 73 -11.71 -6.66 -1.96
N GLN A 74 -12.99 -6.83 -1.59
CA GLN A 74 -13.78 -5.81 -0.93
C GLN A 74 -13.54 -5.76 0.58
N ASP A 75 -13.05 -6.86 1.17
CA ASP A 75 -12.86 -7.01 2.60
C ASP A 75 -11.68 -6.16 3.09
N GLU A 76 -11.78 -5.68 4.33
CA GLU A 76 -10.73 -4.88 4.92
C GLU A 76 -9.59 -5.75 5.45
N VAL A 77 -8.35 -5.39 5.08
CA VAL A 77 -7.16 -5.97 5.69
C VAL A 77 -6.84 -5.23 6.99
N ASN A 78 -6.69 -5.96 8.09
CA ASN A 78 -6.29 -5.39 9.37
C ASN A 78 -4.77 -5.09 9.39
N LEU A 79 -4.41 -3.84 9.09
CA LEU A 79 -3.03 -3.39 9.01
C LEU A 79 -2.27 -3.41 10.33
N SER A 80 -2.96 -3.38 11.48
CA SER A 80 -2.30 -3.47 12.79
C SER A 80 -1.57 -4.81 12.97
N GLN A 81 -2.06 -5.88 12.33
CA GLN A 81 -1.44 -7.21 12.38
C GLN A 81 -0.18 -7.32 11.52
N ALA A 82 0.05 -6.37 10.61
CA ALA A 82 1.21 -6.32 9.74
C ALA A 82 2.19 -5.19 10.11
N SER A 83 1.95 -4.45 11.20
CA SER A 83 2.90 -3.44 11.69
C SER A 83 4.17 -4.12 12.24
N LYS A 84 5.32 -3.46 12.09
CA LYS A 84 6.59 -3.90 12.71
C LYS A 84 6.69 -3.41 14.15
#